data_AF-A0A183AHJ0-F1
#
_entry.id   AF-A0A183AHJ0-F1
#
_cell.length_a   1.000
_cell.length_b   1.000
_cell.length_c   1.000
_cell.angle_alpha   90.00
_cell.angle_beta   90.00
_cell.angle_gamma   90.00
#
_symmetry.space_group_name_H-M   'P 1'
#
loop_
_entity.id
_entity.type
_entity.pdbx_description
1 polymer ?
#
loop_
_entity_poly.entity_id
_entity_poly.type
_entity_poly.pdbx_seq_one_letter_code
_entity_poly.pdbx_strand_id
1 'polypeptide(L)'
;MTEGRVYRIQGKLYEGATELQWHKDFSNTQSALFRKFSSAVESYVYEAVQHSGAKDLRNSVVVFLYFKRGSVYANLDLETSSTNPIATEELANYLYLGSMIYASNQTSNSNQLVWFGNRTVPTIFDVTPRTSCKDYASTCPAHSHCADTLNGYLCLCNTMWRDANPHDPGKSCILSVGAIVLIVFGAILGGSVLSAIILSSIYVKRFNQL
;
A
#
# COMPACT_ATOMS: atom_id res chain seq x y z
N MET A 1 11.10 1.80 7.60
CA MET A 1 10.05 1.44 6.63
C MET A 1 10.73 1.40 5.29
N THR A 2 10.81 0.22 4.67
CA THR A 2 11.46 -0.01 3.39
C THR A 2 10.63 0.67 2.29
N GLU A 3 11.21 1.64 1.57
CA GLU A 3 10.58 2.36 0.44
C GLU A 3 10.47 1.46 -0.82
N GLY A 4 10.12 0.19 -0.64
CA GLY A 4 10.17 -0.84 -1.67
C GLY A 4 8.81 -1.26 -2.23
N ARG A 5 8.82 -2.11 -3.28
CA ARG A 5 7.62 -2.78 -3.79
C ARG A 5 7.36 -4.06 -3.01
N VAL A 6 6.10 -4.47 -2.92
CA VAL A 6 5.71 -5.72 -2.27
C VAL A 6 4.92 -6.58 -3.26
N TYR A 7 5.42 -7.76 -3.57
CA TYR A 7 4.76 -8.73 -4.44
C TYR A 7 4.33 -9.95 -3.66
N ARG A 8 3.06 -10.32 -3.76
CA ARG A 8 2.54 -11.55 -3.16
C ARG A 8 2.74 -12.70 -4.11
N ILE A 9 3.45 -13.71 -3.63
CA ILE A 9 3.71 -14.96 -4.32
C ILE A 9 2.79 -16.02 -3.72
N GLN A 10 1.97 -16.63 -4.56
CA GLN A 10 1.13 -17.76 -4.21
C GLN A 10 1.52 -18.95 -5.07
N GLY A 11 1.99 -20.02 -4.43
CA GLY A 11 2.41 -21.21 -5.15
C GLY A 11 1.99 -22.49 -4.44
N LYS A 12 1.64 -23.49 -5.25
CA LYS A 12 1.34 -24.84 -4.78
C LYS A 12 2.65 -25.55 -4.43
N LEU A 13 2.69 -26.21 -3.27
CA LEU A 13 3.89 -26.88 -2.78
C LEU A 13 3.95 -28.36 -3.15
N TYR A 14 5.18 -28.79 -3.43
CA TYR A 14 5.54 -30.18 -3.69
C TYR A 14 6.71 -30.57 -2.80
N GLU A 15 6.74 -31.83 -2.35
CA GLU A 15 7.91 -32.45 -1.74
C GLU A 15 8.46 -33.47 -2.74
N GLY A 16 9.61 -33.15 -3.34
CA GLY A 16 10.09 -33.89 -4.52
C GLY A 16 9.09 -33.82 -5.67
N ALA A 17 8.60 -34.97 -6.12
CA ALA A 17 7.61 -35.09 -7.20
C ALA A 17 6.15 -35.16 -6.70
N THR A 18 5.93 -35.23 -5.38
CA THR A 18 4.61 -35.48 -4.80
C THR A 18 3.98 -34.17 -4.34
N GLU A 19 2.71 -33.96 -4.67
CA GLU A 19 1.95 -32.81 -4.18
C GLU A 19 1.78 -32.90 -2.67
N LEU A 20 2.19 -31.84 -1.96
CA LEU A 20 2.12 -31.80 -0.51
C LEU A 20 0.66 -31.77 -0.06
N GLN A 21 0.29 -32.72 0.80
CA GLN A 21 -1.06 -32.85 1.34
C GLN A 21 -1.23 -31.99 2.60
N TRP A 22 -2.45 -31.49 2.81
CA TRP A 22 -2.74 -30.66 3.98
C TRP A 22 -2.58 -31.46 5.30
N HIS A 23 -1.80 -30.90 6.22
CA HIS A 23 -1.70 -31.35 7.60
C HIS A 23 -2.20 -30.27 8.56
N LYS A 24 -2.85 -30.66 9.66
CA LYS A 24 -3.40 -29.71 10.66
C LYS A 24 -2.35 -28.74 11.21
N ASP A 25 -1.11 -29.22 11.35
CA ASP A 25 -0.01 -28.44 11.89
C ASP A 25 0.41 -27.26 11.00
N PHE A 26 0.04 -27.24 9.72
CA PHE A 26 0.24 -26.08 8.84
C PHE A 26 -0.63 -24.86 9.21
N SER A 27 -1.64 -25.04 10.05
CA SER A 27 -2.38 -23.92 10.65
C SER A 27 -1.79 -23.45 12.00
N ASN A 28 -0.82 -24.18 12.54
CA ASN A 28 -0.18 -23.87 13.82
C ASN A 28 1.25 -23.38 13.58
N THR A 29 1.45 -22.06 13.70
CA THR A 29 2.75 -21.40 13.53
C THR A 29 3.81 -21.87 14.53
N GLN A 30 3.40 -22.45 15.66
CA GLN A 30 4.28 -23.00 16.69
C GLN A 30 4.63 -24.47 16.46
N SER A 31 4.07 -25.12 15.44
CA SER A 31 4.42 -26.51 15.14
C SER A 31 5.81 -26.61 14.49
N ALA A 32 6.51 -27.69 14.78
CA ALA A 32 7.80 -27.97 14.13
C ALA A 32 7.63 -28.16 12.61
N LEU A 33 6.49 -28.74 12.18
CA LEU A 33 6.18 -28.94 10.77
C LEU A 33 5.98 -27.61 10.04
N PHE A 34 5.22 -26.68 10.61
CA PHE A 34 5.03 -25.34 10.05
C PHE A 34 6.38 -24.64 9.87
N ARG A 35 7.19 -24.54 10.94
CA ARG A 35 8.49 -23.85 10.88
C ARG A 35 9.44 -24.46 9.87
N LYS A 36 9.49 -25.80 9.80
CA LYS A 36 10.32 -26.52 8.84
C LYS A 36 9.94 -26.15 7.41
N PHE A 37 8.65 -26.23 7.08
CA PHE A 37 8.18 -25.98 5.71
C PHE A 37 8.18 -24.48 5.36
N SER A 38 7.81 -23.60 6.29
CA SER A 38 7.80 -22.15 6.02
C SER A 38 9.21 -21.66 5.73
N SER A 39 10.19 -22.05 6.56
CA SER A 39 11.60 -21.70 6.36
C SER A 39 12.16 -22.29 5.07
N ALA A 40 11.81 -23.54 4.72
CA ALA A 40 12.25 -24.15 3.47
C ALA A 40 11.73 -23.38 2.24
N VAL A 41 10.46 -22.96 2.25
CA VAL A 41 9.87 -22.20 1.14
C VAL A 41 10.46 -20.80 1.07
N GLU A 42 10.66 -20.12 2.20
CA GLU A 42 11.33 -18.81 2.24
C GLU A 42 12.72 -18.87 1.64
N SER A 43 13.54 -19.85 2.08
CA SER A 43 14.89 -20.05 1.55
C SER A 43 14.87 -20.35 0.06
N TYR A 44 13.94 -21.20 -0.41
CA TYR A 44 13.80 -21.48 -1.84
C TYR A 44 13.50 -20.23 -2.67
N VAL A 45 12.53 -19.41 -2.24
CA VAL A 45 12.17 -18.17 -2.96
C VAL A 45 13.32 -17.16 -2.91
N TYR A 46 13.99 -17.05 -1.77
CA TYR A 46 15.16 -16.19 -1.62
C TYR A 46 16.26 -16.58 -2.62
N GLU A 47 16.64 -17.85 -2.67
CA GLU A 47 17.68 -18.34 -3.59
C GLU A 47 17.26 -18.16 -5.06
N ALA A 48 15.99 -18.42 -5.38
CA ALA A 48 15.46 -18.16 -6.71
C ALA A 48 15.61 -16.68 -7.11
N VAL A 49 15.34 -15.75 -6.20
CA VAL A 49 15.56 -14.33 -6.44
C VAL A 49 17.03 -14.02 -6.70
N GLN A 50 17.93 -14.53 -5.86
CA GLN A 50 19.36 -14.25 -5.97
C GLN A 50 19.97 -14.78 -7.27
N HIS A 51 19.47 -15.91 -7.76
CA HIS A 51 19.89 -16.53 -9.01
C HIS A 51 19.15 -16.03 -10.26
N SER A 52 18.11 -15.20 -10.11
CA SER A 52 17.31 -14.70 -11.25
C SER A 52 18.06 -13.75 -12.18
N GLY A 53 19.15 -13.12 -11.70
CA GLY A 53 19.89 -12.09 -12.42
C GLY A 53 19.24 -10.70 -12.42
N ALA A 54 18.00 -10.56 -11.93
CA ALA A 54 17.28 -9.29 -11.87
C ALA A 54 17.92 -8.34 -10.85
N LYS A 55 18.34 -7.15 -11.30
CA LYS A 55 19.02 -6.16 -10.45
C LYS A 55 18.08 -5.57 -9.39
N ASP A 56 16.83 -5.29 -9.77
CA ASP A 56 15.81 -4.71 -8.87
C ASP A 56 15.40 -5.66 -7.73
N LEU A 57 15.76 -6.95 -7.82
CA LEU A 57 15.49 -7.94 -6.79
C LEU A 57 16.70 -8.20 -5.86
N ARG A 58 17.91 -7.71 -6.19
CA ARG A 58 19.08 -7.83 -5.33
C ARG A 58 18.81 -7.00 -4.06
N ASN A 59 18.76 -7.66 -2.90
CA ASN A 59 18.31 -7.11 -1.60
C ASN A 59 16.79 -7.15 -1.35
N SER A 60 16.09 -8.09 -1.96
CA SER A 60 14.70 -8.37 -1.55
C SER A 60 14.67 -9.22 -0.28
N VAL A 61 13.65 -9.00 0.55
CA VAL A 61 13.33 -9.78 1.73
C VAL A 61 12.11 -10.64 1.41
N VAL A 62 12.17 -11.92 1.77
CA VAL A 62 11.04 -12.85 1.64
C VAL A 62 10.40 -13.00 3.00
N VAL A 63 9.09 -12.80 3.07
CA VAL A 63 8.30 -12.90 4.29
C VAL A 63 7.21 -13.95 4.08
N PHE A 64 7.31 -15.09 4.77
CA PHE A 64 6.23 -16.07 4.75
C PHE A 64 5.01 -15.56 5.51
N LEU A 65 3.82 -15.78 4.95
CA LEU A 65 2.57 -15.38 5.58
C LEU A 65 1.89 -16.59 6.22
N TYR A 66 1.43 -17.54 5.41
CA TYR A 66 0.67 -18.70 5.86
C TYR A 66 0.52 -19.77 4.77
N PHE A 67 0.17 -20.97 5.20
CA PHE A 67 -0.33 -22.03 4.33
C PHE A 67 -1.85 -21.94 4.18
N LYS A 68 -2.36 -22.16 2.97
CA LYS A 68 -3.80 -22.20 2.69
C LYS A 68 -4.28 -23.64 2.49
N ARG A 69 -5.46 -23.94 3.06
CA ARG A 69 -6.09 -25.28 3.03
C ARG A 69 -6.53 -25.67 1.61
N GLY A 70 -6.23 -26.92 1.23
CA GLY A 70 -6.37 -27.49 -0.12
C GLY A 70 -5.16 -28.37 -0.46
N SER A 71 -4.79 -28.51 -1.73
CA SER A 71 -3.37 -28.66 -2.08
C SER A 71 -2.59 -27.60 -1.30
N VAL A 72 -1.48 -27.91 -0.63
CA VAL A 72 -0.86 -26.92 0.27
C VAL A 72 -0.30 -25.76 -0.56
N TYR A 73 -0.97 -24.60 -0.49
CA TYR A 73 -0.47 -23.36 -1.10
C TYR A 73 0.29 -22.56 -0.05
N ALA A 74 1.52 -22.15 -0.38
CA ALA A 74 2.24 -21.13 0.39
C ALA A 74 1.91 -19.74 -0.14
N ASN A 75 1.75 -18.79 0.78
CA ASN A 75 1.59 -17.38 0.48
C ASN A 75 2.76 -16.66 1.16
N LEU A 76 3.52 -15.91 0.37
CA LEU A 76 4.67 -15.14 0.82
C LEU A 76 4.63 -13.77 0.19
N ASP A 77 5.18 -12.78 0.88
CA ASP A 77 5.44 -11.47 0.33
C ASP A 77 6.93 -11.33 0.02
N LEU A 78 7.23 -10.86 -1.18
CA LEU A 78 8.55 -10.45 -1.62
C LEU A 78 8.63 -8.93 -1.52
N GLU A 79 9.35 -8.44 -0.52
CA GLU A 79 9.60 -7.02 -0.30
C GLU A 79 10.91 -6.64 -0.98
N THR A 80 10.85 -5.82 -2.02
CA THR A 80 12.04 -5.38 -2.76
C THR A 80 12.67 -4.16 -2.09
N SER A 81 13.93 -3.88 -2.41
CA SER A 81 14.56 -2.58 -2.09
C SER A 81 14.37 -1.54 -3.20
N SER A 82 13.91 -1.95 -4.39
CA SER A 82 13.69 -1.09 -5.55
C SER A 82 12.24 -0.59 -5.62
N THR A 83 12.06 0.68 -5.94
CA THR A 83 10.75 1.30 -6.23
C THR A 83 10.26 1.04 -7.66
N ASN A 84 11.13 0.56 -8.54
CA ASN A 84 10.80 0.31 -9.94
C ASN A 84 9.77 -0.81 -10.04
N PRO A 85 8.63 -0.58 -10.73
CA PRO A 85 7.64 -1.63 -10.91
C PRO A 85 8.19 -2.71 -11.85
N ILE A 86 8.00 -3.96 -11.47
CA ILE A 86 8.29 -5.15 -12.28
C ILE A 86 6.93 -5.74 -12.67
N ALA A 87 6.72 -6.03 -13.95
CA ALA A 87 5.49 -6.69 -14.37
C ALA A 87 5.38 -8.07 -13.70
N THR A 88 4.18 -8.47 -13.26
CA THR A 88 3.99 -9.73 -12.53
C THR A 88 4.42 -10.96 -13.34
N GLU A 89 4.22 -10.93 -14.66
CA GLU A 89 4.68 -11.97 -15.58
C GLU A 89 6.21 -12.02 -15.70
N GLU A 90 6.84 -10.85 -15.74
CA GLU A 90 8.30 -10.73 -15.78
C GLU A 90 8.92 -11.25 -14.47
N LEU A 91 8.32 -10.89 -13.33
CA LEU A 91 8.73 -11.38 -12.01
C LEU A 91 8.58 -12.91 -11.92
N ALA A 92 7.50 -13.47 -12.47
CA ALA A 92 7.30 -14.92 -12.51
C ALA A 92 8.39 -15.62 -13.33
N ASN A 93 8.79 -15.02 -14.46
CA ASN A 93 9.89 -15.53 -15.27
C ASN A 93 11.24 -15.45 -14.54
N TYR A 94 11.53 -14.36 -13.84
CA TYR A 94 12.74 -14.24 -13.01
C TYR A 94 12.81 -15.31 -11.93
N LEU A 95 11.71 -15.51 -11.19
CA LEU A 95 11.62 -16.56 -10.17
C LEU A 95 11.77 -17.95 -10.77
N TYR A 96 11.17 -18.21 -11.93
CA TYR A 96 11.29 -19.49 -12.62
C TYR A 96 12.75 -19.78 -13.04
N LEU A 97 13.40 -18.82 -13.73
CA LEU A 97 14.78 -18.97 -14.19
C LEU A 97 15.75 -19.15 -13.01
N GLY A 98 15.63 -18.30 -11.99
CA GLY A 98 16.47 -18.39 -10.80
C GLY A 98 16.25 -19.69 -10.03
N SER A 99 15.01 -20.18 -9.98
CA SER A 99 14.68 -21.49 -9.39
C SER A 99 15.34 -22.64 -10.14
N MET A 100 15.36 -22.59 -11.48
CA MET A 100 16.01 -23.62 -12.30
C MET A 100 17.53 -23.64 -12.08
N ILE A 101 18.17 -22.47 -11.99
CA ILE A 101 19.60 -22.34 -11.70
C ILE A 101 19.89 -22.88 -10.30
N TYR A 102 19.14 -22.44 -9.29
CA TYR A 102 19.28 -22.92 -7.91
C TYR A 102 19.11 -24.44 -7.82
N ALA A 103 18.06 -24.99 -8.44
CA ALA A 103 17.81 -26.43 -8.45
C ALA A 103 18.93 -27.22 -9.15
N SER A 104 19.50 -26.69 -10.24
CA SER A 104 20.60 -27.34 -10.96
C SER A 104 21.89 -27.44 -10.14
N ASN A 105 22.10 -26.51 -9.20
CA ASN A 105 23.26 -26.50 -8.30
C ASN A 105 23.09 -27.47 -7.12
N GLN A 106 21.87 -27.93 -6.83
CA GLN A 106 21.60 -28.88 -5.75
C GLN A 106 21.79 -30.32 -6.25
N THR A 107 23.02 -30.85 -6.11
CA THR A 107 23.44 -32.15 -6.65
C THR A 107 23.06 -33.38 -5.80
N SER A 108 22.31 -33.24 -4.71
CA SER A 108 21.86 -34.38 -3.88
C SER A 108 20.62 -34.01 -3.06
N ASN A 109 19.58 -34.85 -3.07
CA ASN A 109 18.27 -34.70 -2.37
C ASN A 109 17.16 -33.86 -3.04
N SER A 110 16.96 -33.97 -4.37
CA SER A 110 15.77 -33.36 -5.00
C SER A 110 14.44 -33.87 -4.44
N ASN A 111 14.43 -35.08 -3.84
CA ASN A 111 13.24 -35.70 -3.23
C ASN A 111 12.77 -35.06 -1.92
N GLN A 112 13.53 -34.11 -1.33
CA GLN A 112 13.19 -33.43 -0.07
C GLN A 112 13.04 -31.92 -0.18
N LEU A 113 13.24 -31.35 -1.37
CA LEU A 113 13.08 -29.92 -1.59
C LEU A 113 11.60 -29.57 -1.62
N VAL A 114 11.24 -28.51 -0.90
CA VAL A 114 9.90 -27.90 -0.94
C VAL A 114 9.96 -26.74 -1.92
N TRP A 115 9.16 -26.81 -2.97
CA TRP A 115 9.26 -25.89 -4.11
C TRP A 115 7.91 -25.68 -4.78
N PHE A 116 7.82 -24.63 -5.58
CA PHE A 116 6.73 -24.44 -6.54
C PHE A 116 7.03 -25.37 -7.72
N GLY A 117 6.34 -26.50 -7.80
CA GLY A 117 6.66 -27.56 -8.76
C GLY A 117 6.80 -27.06 -10.19
N ASN A 118 7.63 -27.72 -11.01
CA ASN A 118 7.91 -27.39 -12.42
C ASN A 118 6.65 -27.38 -13.31
N ARG A 119 5.52 -27.86 -12.78
CA ARG A 119 4.23 -27.91 -13.47
C ARG A 119 3.32 -26.73 -13.16
N THR A 120 3.59 -25.96 -12.11
CA THR A 120 2.74 -24.85 -11.69
C THR A 120 3.59 -23.62 -11.37
N VAL A 121 3.62 -22.68 -12.31
CA VAL A 121 4.20 -21.34 -12.11
C VAL A 121 3.50 -20.68 -10.93
N PRO A 122 4.23 -20.08 -9.96
CA PRO A 122 3.59 -19.35 -8.89
C PRO A 122 2.79 -18.16 -9.44
N THR A 123 1.61 -17.92 -8.88
CA THR A 123 0.82 -16.73 -9.19
C THR A 123 1.36 -15.55 -8.40
N ILE A 124 1.55 -14.42 -9.08
CA ILE A 124 2.12 -13.21 -8.51
C ILE A 124 1.11 -12.09 -8.57
N PHE A 125 0.97 -11.37 -7.45
CA PHE A 125 0.16 -10.16 -7.35
C PHE A 125 1.04 -9.02 -6.87
N ASP A 126 0.96 -7.85 -7.53
CA ASP A 126 1.49 -6.63 -6.94
C ASP A 126 0.55 -6.21 -5.79
N VAL A 127 1.02 -6.37 -4.56
CA VAL A 127 0.30 -6.00 -3.34
C VAL A 127 0.97 -4.82 -2.65
N THR A 128 1.86 -4.11 -3.35
CA THR A 128 2.46 -2.88 -2.85
C THR A 128 1.32 -2.01 -2.35
N PRO A 129 1.32 -1.61 -1.07
CA PRO A 129 0.24 -0.79 -0.52
C PRO A 129 0.05 0.44 -1.42
N ARG A 130 -1.03 0.46 -2.21
CA ARG A 130 -1.34 1.61 -3.08
C ARG A 130 -1.90 2.71 -2.20
N THR A 131 -1.01 3.49 -1.62
CA THR A 131 -1.35 4.66 -0.83
C THR A 131 -1.41 5.88 -1.74
N SER A 132 -2.11 5.83 -2.87
CA SER A 132 -2.28 7.03 -3.73
C SER A 132 -3.62 7.70 -3.48
N CYS A 133 -3.70 9.00 -3.74
CA CYS A 133 -4.94 9.76 -3.67
C CYS A 133 -6.02 9.24 -4.61
N LYS A 134 -5.64 8.61 -5.73
CA LYS A 134 -6.59 7.98 -6.63
C LYS A 134 -7.43 6.89 -5.94
N ASP A 135 -6.85 6.18 -5.00
CA ASP A 135 -7.49 5.05 -4.31
C ASP A 135 -8.05 5.45 -2.92
N TYR A 136 -7.52 6.52 -2.30
CA TYR A 136 -7.84 6.89 -0.91
C TYR A 136 -8.42 8.30 -0.70
N ALA A 137 -8.63 9.10 -1.75
CA ALA A 137 -9.17 10.47 -1.61
C ALA A 137 -10.51 10.55 -0.87
N SER A 138 -11.35 9.52 -0.97
CA SER A 138 -12.65 9.44 -0.28
C SER A 138 -12.54 9.25 1.24
N THR A 139 -11.36 8.92 1.75
CA THR A 139 -11.10 8.68 3.18
C THR A 139 -10.68 9.97 3.91
N CYS A 140 -10.31 11.01 3.15
CA CYS A 140 -9.95 12.29 3.74
C CYS A 140 -11.20 12.99 4.32
N PRO A 141 -11.09 13.62 5.51
CA PRO A 141 -12.23 14.26 6.15
C PRO A 141 -12.70 15.52 5.42
N ALA A 142 -13.90 15.98 5.77
CA ALA A 142 -14.45 17.22 5.25
C ALA A 142 -13.46 18.39 5.44
N HIS A 143 -13.39 19.27 4.44
CA HIS A 143 -12.49 20.42 4.40
C HIS A 143 -10.99 20.09 4.36
N SER A 144 -10.65 18.87 3.94
CA SER A 144 -9.30 18.49 3.55
C SER A 144 -9.26 18.07 2.06
N HIS A 145 -8.05 18.00 1.51
CA HIS A 145 -7.78 17.42 0.21
C HIS A 145 -6.65 16.39 0.33
N CYS A 146 -6.66 15.40 -0.55
CA CYS A 146 -5.60 14.42 -0.61
C CYS A 146 -4.43 14.94 -1.44
N ALA A 147 -3.21 14.75 -0.94
CA ALA A 147 -1.97 15.01 -1.67
C ALA A 147 -1.12 13.73 -1.75
N ASP A 148 -0.70 13.37 -2.96
CA ASP A 148 0.26 12.31 -3.18
C ASP A 148 1.64 12.73 -2.67
N THR A 149 2.35 11.78 -2.07
CA THR A 149 3.69 11.91 -1.52
C THR A 149 4.55 10.74 -1.95
N LEU A 150 5.86 10.86 -1.76
CA LEU A 150 6.80 9.78 -2.06
C LEU A 150 6.49 8.48 -1.27
N ASN A 151 5.90 8.62 -0.08
CA ASN A 151 5.59 7.54 0.85
C ASN A 151 4.09 7.21 0.92
N GLY A 152 3.33 7.60 -0.10
CA GLY A 152 1.90 7.35 -0.18
C GLY A 152 1.07 8.61 -0.28
N TYR A 153 0.04 8.75 0.54
CA TYR A 153 -0.84 9.90 0.52
C TYR A 153 -0.93 10.51 1.92
N LEU A 154 -1.19 11.81 1.96
CA LEU A 154 -1.59 12.49 3.18
C LEU A 154 -2.81 13.35 2.90
N CYS A 155 -3.63 13.59 3.92
CA CYS A 155 -4.69 14.59 3.85
C CYS A 155 -4.12 15.93 4.30
N LEU A 156 -4.47 17.02 3.62
CA LEU A 156 -4.11 18.39 3.98
C LEU A 156 -5.37 19.21 4.19
N CYS A 157 -5.41 20.02 5.23
CA CYS A 157 -6.52 20.96 5.39
C CYS A 157 -6.55 21.98 4.25
N ASN A 158 -7.75 22.29 3.78
CA ASN A 158 -7.96 23.28 2.72
C ASN A 158 -7.58 24.68 3.18
N THR A 159 -7.45 25.60 2.22
CA THR A 159 -7.28 27.01 2.51
C THR A 159 -8.39 27.50 3.45
N MET A 160 -8.04 28.37 4.41
CA MET A 160 -8.91 28.85 5.50
C MET A 160 -9.16 27.86 6.65
N TRP A 161 -8.71 26.61 6.53
CA TRP A 161 -8.77 25.60 7.59
C TRP A 161 -7.37 25.35 8.17
N ARG A 162 -7.32 24.99 9.45
CA ARG A 162 -6.09 24.59 10.13
C ARG A 162 -6.26 23.23 10.77
N ASP A 163 -5.16 22.55 10.94
CA ASP A 163 -5.11 21.30 11.67
C ASP A 163 -5.35 21.52 13.17
N ALA A 164 -6.23 20.73 13.77
CA ALA A 164 -6.49 20.71 15.20
C ALA A 164 -5.70 19.62 15.94
N ASN A 165 -5.15 18.63 15.23
CA ASN A 165 -4.43 17.51 15.83
C ASN A 165 -3.02 17.32 15.21
N PRO A 166 -1.96 17.81 15.87
CA PRO A 166 -0.59 17.65 15.36
C PRO A 166 -0.08 16.21 15.37
N HIS A 167 -0.73 15.27 16.08
CA HIS A 167 -0.34 13.86 16.09
C HIS A 167 -0.93 13.06 14.92
N ASP A 168 -1.99 13.55 14.26
CA ASP A 168 -2.61 12.92 13.09
C ASP A 168 -2.99 14.00 12.07
N PRO A 169 -2.01 14.51 11.32
CA PRO A 169 -2.19 15.72 10.53
C PRO A 169 -3.19 15.52 9.39
N GLY A 170 -3.98 16.55 9.13
CA GLY A 170 -4.99 16.62 8.07
C GLY A 170 -6.28 15.87 8.36
N LYS A 171 -6.41 15.24 9.53
CA LYS A 171 -7.62 14.49 9.91
C LYS A 171 -8.64 15.27 10.72
N SER A 172 -8.24 16.40 11.29
CA SER A 172 -9.12 17.29 12.03
C SER A 172 -8.91 18.72 11.55
N CYS A 173 -9.70 19.13 10.56
CA CYS A 173 -9.64 20.47 10.02
C CYS A 173 -10.68 21.35 10.70
N ILE A 174 -10.22 22.42 11.36
CA ILE A 174 -11.09 23.44 11.96
C ILE A 174 -10.87 24.79 11.29
N LEU A 175 -11.89 25.65 11.32
CA LEU A 175 -11.80 26.98 10.73
C LEU A 175 -10.66 27.78 11.39
N SER A 176 -9.77 28.34 10.57
CA SER A 176 -8.66 29.13 11.08
C SER A 176 -9.15 30.45 11.68
N VAL A 177 -8.44 30.96 12.68
CA VAL A 177 -8.76 32.25 13.30
C VAL A 177 -8.72 33.38 12.26
N GLY A 178 -7.79 33.33 11.31
CA GLY A 178 -7.71 34.29 10.21
C GLY A 178 -8.97 34.29 9.33
N ALA A 179 -9.51 33.11 9.01
CA ALA A 179 -10.74 32.98 8.27
C ALA A 179 -11.95 33.56 9.02
N ILE A 180 -12.04 33.32 10.33
CA ILE A 180 -13.10 33.89 11.18
C ILE A 180 -13.05 35.42 11.15
N VAL A 181 -11.86 36.00 11.32
CA VAL A 181 -11.67 37.46 11.30
C VAL A 181 -12.09 38.05 9.96
N LEU A 182 -11.73 37.42 8.84
CA LEU A 182 -12.11 37.87 7.50
C LEU A 182 -13.62 37.82 7.27
N ILE A 183 -14.30 36.75 7.72
CA ILE A 183 -15.76 36.61 7.59
C ILE A 183 -16.48 37.69 8.40
N VAL A 184 -16.05 37.92 9.65
CA VAL A 184 -16.64 38.94 10.52
C VAL A 184 -16.44 40.34 9.93
N PHE A 185 -15.23 40.65 9.46
CA PHE A 185 -14.93 41.94 8.85
C PHE A 185 -15.73 42.18 7.57
N GLY A 186 -15.84 41.16 6.71
CA GLY A 186 -16.65 41.21 5.49
C GLY A 186 -18.14 41.44 5.78
N ALA A 187 -18.68 40.78 6.80
CA ALA A 187 -20.08 40.97 7.21
C ALA A 187 -20.35 42.39 7.73
N ILE A 188 -19.43 42.94 8.53
CA ILE A 188 -19.54 44.31 9.05
C ILE A 188 -19.49 45.33 7.92
N LEU A 189 -18.52 45.20 7.00
CA LEU A 189 -18.41 46.10 5.85
C LEU A 189 -19.63 46.01 4.95
N GLY A 190 -20.07 44.79 4.59
CA GLY A 190 -21.28 44.59 3.78
C GLY A 190 -22.53 45.20 4.43
N GLY A 191 -22.72 45.00 5.74
CA GLY A 191 -23.81 45.60 6.51
C GLY A 191 -23.75 47.14 6.50
N SER A 192 -22.57 47.72 6.64
CA SER A 192 -22.38 49.18 6.61
C SER A 192 -22.67 49.80 5.25
N VAL A 193 -22.33 49.11 4.16
CA VAL A 193 -22.64 49.56 2.79
C VAL A 193 -24.14 49.49 2.53
N LEU A 194 -24.80 48.40 2.94
CA LEU A 194 -26.25 48.25 2.80
C LEU A 194 -27.00 49.34 3.58
N SER A 195 -26.59 49.63 4.82
CA SER A 195 -27.21 50.68 5.60
C SER A 195 -27.02 52.07 4.97
N ALA A 196 -25.82 52.37 4.46
CA ALA A 196 -25.55 53.62 3.75
C ALA A 196 -26.38 53.79 2.47
N ILE A 197 -26.57 52.72 1.68
CA ILE A 197 -27.41 52.72 0.47
C ILE A 197 -28.87 52.99 0.85
N ILE A 198 -29.38 52.29 1.88
CA ILE A 198 -30.75 52.47 2.36
C ILE A 198 -30.96 53.91 2.83
N LEU A 199 -30.06 54.44 3.68
CA LEU A 199 -30.15 55.82 4.16
C LEU A 199 -30.10 56.85 3.02
N SER A 200 -29.21 56.65 2.04
CA SER A 200 -29.11 57.53 0.86
C SER A 200 -30.41 57.49 0.03
N SER A 201 -31.00 56.31 -0.16
CA SER A 201 -32.26 56.17 -0.90
C SER A 201 -33.44 56.85 -0.20
N ILE A 202 -33.49 56.79 1.15
CA ILE A 202 -34.49 57.49 1.95
C ILE A 202 -34.29 59.00 1.85
N TYR A 203 -33.04 59.47 1.91
CA TYR A 203 -32.71 60.90 1.82
C TYR A 203 -33.14 61.50 0.48
N VAL A 204 -32.83 60.84 -0.65
CA VAL A 204 -33.22 61.30 -2.00
C VAL A 204 -34.73 61.35 -2.15
N LYS A 205 -35.46 60.32 -1.67
CA LYS A 205 -36.94 60.32 -1.69
C LYS A 205 -37.53 61.49 -0.91
N ARG A 206 -36.94 61.84 0.23
CA ARG A 206 -37.41 62.95 1.07
C ARG A 206 -37.11 64.32 0.45
N PHE A 207 -35.98 64.46 -0.23
CA PHE A 207 -35.62 65.69 -0.95
C PHE A 207 -36.55 65.97 -2.14
N ASN A 208 -36.92 64.95 -2.91
CA ASN A 208 -37.81 65.10 -4.06
C ASN A 208 -39.29 65.41 -3.68
N GLN A 209 -39.65 65.38 -2.39
CA GLN A 209 -40.98 65.73 -1.89
C GLN A 209 -41.07 67.14 -1.28
N LEU A 210 -39.96 67.88 -1.23
CA LEU A 210 -39.86 69.28 -0.83
C LEU A 210 -39.80 70.17 -2.08
#